data_AF-F0WJ11-F1
#
_entry.id   AF-F0WJ11-F1
#
_cell.length_a   1.000
_cell.length_b   1.000
_cell.length_c   1.000
_cell.angle_alpha   90.00
_cell.angle_beta   90.00
_cell.angle_gamma   90.00
#
_symmetry.space_group_name_H-M   'P 1'
#
loop_
_entity.id
_entity.type
_entity.pdbx_description
1 polymer ?
#
loop_
_entity_poly.entity_id
_entity_poly.type
_entity_poly.pdbx_seq_one_letter_code
_entity_poly.pdbx_strand_id
1 'polypeptide(L)'
;MVFLTIMDIDFGSGWHVIGFKPRQSYFNPRDQRSVSAAHEINVRAFMVVVLLMITSRIGRIGRGRQSRLELFLRCTKPFCTAKTALSTSKPEAEASDDYKPGFFSRNPAVTLGGIALGIGLYLYRNAHNKSKFAALQEPFTEDAVISPYEAWELRSKNNLTEATFTLLCEDIFRSFPTRKATVKELDQFTASKLAEVCPNGLQKAHHLERVLALIEKDASGKVDIDAFLVALSLAVKGAVEDRLRCIYKIATLADASLVTDNISERSSEDDPEEMSDIVSRSSVEKILGLLLLTSQIPSEKRVVQKDQANYFLKDYEVASPCALLQAAIQANEKQNDNPRLQSAESISFEEFSRLFRGKDICVWGECFSSTKKKMKN
;
A
#
# COMPACT_ATOMS: atom_id res chain seq x y z
N MET A 1 24.52 -16.46 -25.11
CA MET A 1 25.82 -16.73 -25.76
C MET A 1 26.65 -15.47 -25.59
N VAL A 2 27.68 -15.54 -24.73
CA VAL A 2 28.81 -14.62 -24.49
C VAL A 2 28.52 -13.12 -24.28
N PHE A 3 28.63 -12.65 -23.02
CA PHE A 3 29.70 -11.74 -22.60
C PHE A 3 29.90 -11.85 -21.07
N LEU A 4 31.06 -12.36 -20.69
CA LEU A 4 31.54 -12.51 -19.32
C LEU A 4 32.83 -11.69 -19.27
N THR A 5 32.78 -10.52 -18.66
CA THR A 5 33.99 -9.76 -18.30
C THR A 5 33.96 -9.56 -16.80
N ILE A 6 34.80 -10.37 -16.15
CA ILE A 6 35.25 -10.31 -14.78
C ILE A 6 36.17 -9.09 -14.65
N MET A 7 35.89 -8.18 -13.72
CA MET A 7 36.93 -7.34 -13.11
C MET A 7 36.65 -7.13 -11.63
N ASP A 8 37.77 -7.11 -10.90
CA ASP A 8 37.95 -7.29 -9.47
C ASP A 8 37.41 -6.17 -8.55
N ILE A 9 37.35 -6.58 -7.30
CA ILE A 9 36.93 -5.94 -6.06
C ILE A 9 37.79 -4.71 -5.72
N ASP A 10 37.15 -3.68 -5.15
CA ASP A 10 37.81 -2.80 -4.17
C ASP A 10 36.84 -2.41 -3.04
N PHE A 11 37.19 -2.78 -1.80
CA PHE A 11 36.42 -2.53 -0.58
C PHE A 11 36.96 -1.25 0.10
N GLY A 12 36.23 -0.14 -0.04
CA GLY A 12 36.54 1.13 0.63
C GLY A 12 35.53 1.46 1.73
N SER A 13 35.94 1.24 2.98
CA SER A 13 35.22 1.60 4.21
C SER A 13 35.12 3.11 4.44
N GLY A 14 33.94 3.59 4.87
CA GLY A 14 33.74 4.96 5.34
C GLY A 14 32.47 5.12 6.16
N TRP A 15 32.57 4.94 7.48
CA TRP A 15 31.50 5.26 8.43
C TRP A 15 31.55 6.74 8.78
N HIS A 16 30.47 7.49 8.50
CA HIS A 16 30.25 8.80 9.11
C HIS A 16 28.90 8.84 9.85
N VAL A 17 29.02 9.02 11.15
CA VAL A 17 27.96 9.30 12.13
C VAL A 17 27.77 10.81 12.18
N ILE A 18 26.56 11.33 11.96
CA ILE A 18 26.20 12.71 12.32
C ILE A 18 24.83 12.74 13.01
N GLY A 19 24.80 13.48 14.11
CA GLY A 19 23.82 13.40 15.20
C GLY A 19 22.43 13.97 14.92
N PHE A 20 21.44 13.36 15.56
CA PHE A 20 20.06 13.84 15.66
C PHE A 20 19.90 14.69 16.94
N LYS A 21 19.52 15.96 16.80
CA LYS A 21 19.01 16.81 17.90
C LYS A 21 17.48 16.59 18.05
N PRO A 22 16.95 16.39 19.27
CA PRO A 22 15.50 16.35 19.47
C PRO A 22 14.91 17.77 19.63
N ARG A 23 13.79 18.03 18.94
CA ARG A 23 12.92 19.20 19.18
C ARG A 23 12.08 18.96 20.44
N GLN A 24 12.16 19.89 21.38
CA GLN A 24 11.32 19.95 22.57
C GLN A 24 9.91 20.43 22.23
N SER A 25 8.93 19.72 22.80
CA SER A 25 7.51 20.02 22.87
C SER A 25 7.22 21.06 23.95
N TYR A 26 6.44 22.09 23.63
CA TYR A 26 5.74 22.91 24.61
C TYR A 26 4.28 22.43 24.70
N PHE A 27 3.88 21.94 25.87
CA PHE A 27 2.48 21.66 26.21
C PHE A 27 2.17 22.40 27.51
N ASN A 28 1.11 23.21 27.49
CA ASN A 28 0.68 24.07 28.58
C ASN A 28 -0.68 23.55 29.10
N PRO A 29 -0.85 23.24 30.41
CA PRO A 29 -2.12 22.77 30.94
C PRO A 29 -2.79 23.78 31.89
N ARG A 30 -4.05 24.12 31.61
CA ARG A 30 -5.09 24.67 32.51
C ARG A 30 -6.43 24.41 31.80
N ASP A 31 -7.56 24.07 32.40
CA ASP A 31 -7.94 23.71 33.76
C ASP A 31 -9.35 23.05 33.66
N GLN A 32 -9.68 22.22 34.65
CA GLN A 32 -11.03 21.91 35.19
C GLN A 32 -12.14 21.27 34.32
N ARG A 33 -12.52 20.03 34.71
CA ARG A 33 -13.91 19.58 35.00
C ARG A 33 -13.89 18.22 35.72
N SER A 34 -13.84 18.26 37.05
CA SER A 34 -14.42 17.26 37.95
C SER A 34 -15.93 17.53 37.95
N VAL A 35 -16.84 16.61 37.62
CA VAL A 35 -17.22 15.38 38.33
C VAL A 35 -17.89 14.47 37.29
N SER A 36 -17.14 13.51 36.74
CA SER A 36 -17.60 12.42 35.84
C SER A 36 -16.44 11.41 35.61
N ALA A 37 -15.21 11.86 35.86
CA ALA A 37 -13.98 11.10 35.70
C ALA A 37 -13.92 9.79 36.50
N ALA A 38 -14.59 9.66 37.65
CA ALA A 38 -14.47 8.43 38.46
C ALA A 38 -15.08 7.19 37.77
N HIS A 39 -16.13 7.36 36.96
CA HIS A 39 -16.74 6.24 36.23
C HIS A 39 -16.01 5.94 34.92
N GLU A 40 -15.50 6.99 34.26
CA GLU A 40 -14.76 6.88 33.00
C GLU A 40 -13.33 6.34 33.20
N ILE A 41 -12.68 6.67 34.32
CA ILE A 41 -11.36 6.13 34.70
C ILE A 41 -11.46 4.61 34.96
N ASN A 42 -12.54 4.13 35.58
CA ASN A 42 -12.72 2.69 35.82
C ASN A 42 -12.94 1.89 34.53
N VAL A 43 -13.68 2.44 33.56
CA VAL A 43 -13.88 1.77 32.25
C VAL A 43 -12.61 1.81 31.40
N ARG A 44 -11.89 2.93 31.38
CA ARG A 44 -10.60 3.05 30.68
C ARG A 44 -9.52 2.18 31.33
N ALA A 45 -9.44 2.12 32.66
CA ALA A 45 -8.52 1.25 33.38
C ALA A 45 -8.85 -0.23 33.14
N PHE A 46 -10.13 -0.61 33.14
CA PHE A 46 -10.55 -1.97 32.82
C PHE A 46 -10.21 -2.35 31.37
N MET A 47 -10.47 -1.45 30.40
CA MET A 47 -10.06 -1.68 29.01
C MET A 47 -8.54 -1.78 28.86
N VAL A 48 -7.75 -0.97 29.55
CA VAL A 48 -6.29 -1.03 29.54
C VAL A 48 -5.79 -2.35 30.14
N VAL A 49 -6.40 -2.84 31.23
CA VAL A 49 -6.06 -4.15 31.81
C VAL A 49 -6.41 -5.30 30.87
N VAL A 50 -7.57 -5.25 30.21
CA VAL A 50 -7.97 -6.25 29.19
C VAL A 50 -7.02 -6.19 27.98
N LEU A 51 -6.65 -5.00 27.50
CA LEU A 51 -5.70 -4.82 26.40
C LEU A 51 -4.29 -5.32 26.78
N LEU A 52 -3.84 -5.06 28.01
CA LEU A 52 -2.56 -5.54 28.55
C LEU A 52 -2.56 -7.06 28.73
N MET A 53 -3.68 -7.67 29.15
CA MET A 53 -3.78 -9.13 29.22
C MET A 53 -3.78 -9.79 27.85
N ILE A 54 -4.44 -9.18 26.86
CA ILE A 54 -4.48 -9.68 25.47
C ILE A 54 -3.10 -9.54 24.82
N THR A 55 -2.44 -8.39 24.95
CA THR A 55 -1.10 -8.15 24.38
C THR A 55 0.00 -8.97 25.08
N SER A 56 -0.11 -9.19 26.40
CA SER A 56 0.80 -10.06 27.16
C SER A 56 0.63 -11.56 26.83
N ARG A 57 -0.57 -11.97 26.36
CA ARG A 57 -0.80 -13.33 25.84
C ARG A 57 -0.32 -13.52 24.40
N ILE A 58 -0.48 -12.52 23.53
CA ILE A 58 -0.08 -12.63 22.12
C ILE A 58 1.45 -12.55 21.96
N GLY A 59 2.15 -11.86 22.87
CA GLY A 59 3.62 -11.79 22.87
C GLY A 59 4.38 -13.01 23.40
N ARG A 60 3.70 -14.09 23.82
CA ARG A 60 4.35 -15.24 24.51
C ARG A 60 4.08 -16.63 23.91
N ILE A 61 3.56 -16.73 22.69
CA ILE A 61 3.39 -18.02 21.98
C ILE A 61 4.69 -18.39 21.23
N GLY A 62 5.83 -18.29 21.92
CA GLY A 62 7.13 -18.55 21.32
C GLY A 62 8.25 -18.56 22.34
N ARG A 63 8.23 -19.54 23.24
CA ARG A 63 9.39 -20.21 23.88
C ARG A 63 8.96 -20.88 25.20
N GLY A 64 9.28 -22.18 25.31
CA GLY A 64 9.55 -22.84 26.59
C GLY A 64 8.35 -23.37 27.38
N ARG A 65 7.95 -24.62 27.07
CA ARG A 65 7.25 -25.51 28.01
C ARG A 65 8.29 -26.07 28.99
N GLN A 66 8.17 -25.73 30.27
CA GLN A 66 8.40 -26.57 31.46
C GLN A 66 8.44 -25.63 32.68
N SER A 67 7.93 -26.07 33.84
CA SER A 67 7.92 -25.38 35.16
C SER A 67 6.74 -24.43 35.54
N ARG A 68 5.49 -24.70 35.13
CA ARG A 68 4.34 -23.90 35.63
C ARG A 68 3.24 -24.64 36.40
N LEU A 69 3.42 -25.93 36.71
CA LEU A 69 2.47 -26.64 37.57
C LEU A 69 2.71 -26.40 39.08
N GLU A 70 3.88 -25.93 39.50
CA GLU A 70 4.16 -25.68 40.93
C GLU A 70 3.69 -24.31 41.44
N LEU A 71 3.43 -23.33 40.56
CA LEU A 71 2.98 -22.00 40.98
C LEU A 71 1.47 -21.90 41.21
N PHE A 72 0.70 -22.90 40.76
CA PHE A 72 -0.76 -22.90 40.91
C PHE A 72 -1.26 -23.52 42.22
N LEU A 73 -0.41 -24.26 42.95
CA LEU A 73 -0.75 -24.91 44.23
C LEU A 73 -0.49 -24.05 45.47
N ARG A 74 -0.01 -22.80 45.34
CA ARG A 74 0.34 -21.95 46.49
C ARG A 74 -0.62 -20.81 46.83
N CYS A 75 -1.77 -20.68 46.15
CA CYS A 75 -2.73 -19.59 46.39
C CYS A 75 -4.16 -20.05 46.70
N THR A 76 -4.33 -21.19 47.37
CA THR A 76 -5.59 -21.54 48.05
C THR A 76 -5.44 -21.30 49.54
N LYS A 77 -5.50 -20.03 49.97
CA LYS A 77 -5.85 -19.68 51.34
C LYS A 77 -7.29 -19.16 51.34
N PRO A 78 -8.18 -19.69 52.19
CA PRO A 78 -9.54 -19.17 52.30
C PRO A 78 -9.51 -17.75 52.86
N PHE A 79 -10.28 -16.85 52.25
CA PHE A 79 -10.53 -15.52 52.79
C PHE A 79 -11.15 -15.65 54.18
N CYS A 80 -10.48 -15.11 55.19
CA CYS A 80 -11.03 -14.95 56.53
C CYS A 80 -12.29 -14.08 56.46
N THR A 81 -13.40 -14.64 56.93
CA THR A 81 -14.64 -13.94 57.23
C THR A 81 -14.38 -12.89 58.31
N ALA A 82 -14.54 -11.61 57.97
CA ALA A 82 -14.61 -10.54 58.95
C ALA A 82 -15.90 -10.67 59.77
N LYS A 83 -15.76 -10.85 61.08
CA LYS A 83 -16.84 -10.80 62.06
C LYS A 83 -17.46 -9.40 62.05
N THR A 84 -18.70 -9.29 61.59
CA THR A 84 -19.55 -8.12 61.80
C THR A 84 -19.95 -8.07 63.28
N ALA A 85 -19.52 -7.02 63.97
CA ALA A 85 -19.97 -6.71 65.32
C ALA A 85 -21.42 -6.20 65.28
N LEU A 86 -22.24 -6.77 66.14
CA LEU A 86 -23.63 -6.43 66.40
C LEU A 86 -23.66 -5.12 67.21
N SER A 87 -24.24 -4.05 66.68
CA SER A 87 -24.65 -2.88 67.47
C SER A 87 -26.10 -2.54 67.15
N THR A 88 -26.95 -2.82 68.14
CA THR A 88 -28.38 -2.58 68.16
C THR A 88 -28.66 -1.10 68.45
N SER A 89 -29.33 -0.40 67.55
CA SER A 89 -30.14 0.78 67.89
C SER A 89 -31.31 0.93 66.91
N LYS A 90 -32.47 1.29 67.48
CA LYS A 90 -33.85 1.31 66.97
C LYS A 90 -34.09 2.24 65.75
N PRO A 91 -35.25 2.11 65.07
CA PRO A 91 -35.51 2.61 63.72
C PRO A 91 -36.15 4.00 63.70
N GLU A 92 -35.87 4.75 62.64
CA GLU A 92 -36.72 5.84 62.16
C GLU A 92 -36.61 5.86 60.63
N ALA A 93 -37.74 5.60 59.97
CA ALA A 93 -37.92 5.71 58.52
C ALA A 93 -37.97 7.20 58.17
N GLU A 94 -37.27 7.68 57.15
CA GLU A 94 -37.73 7.91 55.76
C GLU A 94 -36.64 8.81 55.13
N ALA A 95 -36.20 8.75 53.87
CA ALA A 95 -36.61 8.01 52.70
C ALA A 95 -35.32 7.47 52.05
N SER A 96 -35.17 6.15 51.99
CA SER A 96 -34.07 5.55 51.22
C SER A 96 -34.42 5.70 49.74
N ASP A 97 -33.67 6.53 49.02
CA ASP A 97 -33.62 6.46 47.58
C ASP A 97 -33.39 5.00 47.19
N ASP A 98 -34.41 4.41 46.59
CA ASP A 98 -34.50 3.01 46.20
C ASP A 98 -33.42 2.76 45.14
N TYR A 99 -32.19 2.46 45.59
CA TYR A 99 -31.05 2.25 44.72
C TYR A 99 -31.33 1.02 43.85
N LYS A 100 -31.78 1.26 42.63
CA LYS A 100 -31.97 0.22 41.63
C LYS A 100 -30.61 -0.05 40.99
N PRO A 101 -29.94 -1.18 41.30
CA PRO A 101 -28.68 -1.53 40.66
C PRO A 101 -28.85 -1.49 39.13
N GLY A 102 -27.90 -0.85 38.44
CA GLY A 102 -27.90 -0.77 36.99
C GLY A 102 -27.92 -2.15 36.32
N PHE A 103 -28.32 -2.21 35.04
CA PHE A 103 -28.47 -3.46 34.29
C PHE A 103 -27.25 -4.42 34.41
N PHE A 104 -26.03 -3.85 34.41
CA PHE A 104 -24.76 -4.56 34.55
C PHE A 104 -24.62 -5.32 35.89
N SER A 105 -25.06 -4.73 37.01
CA SER A 105 -24.97 -5.35 38.33
C SER A 105 -26.13 -6.31 38.62
N ARG A 106 -27.25 -6.19 37.90
CA ARG A 106 -28.36 -7.15 37.96
C ARG A 106 -28.07 -8.46 37.24
N ASN A 107 -27.30 -8.45 36.15
CA ASN A 107 -26.99 -9.64 35.37
C ASN A 107 -25.52 -9.68 34.91
N PRO A 108 -24.56 -9.83 35.84
CA PRO A 108 -23.14 -9.81 35.50
C PRO A 108 -22.75 -10.95 34.54
N ALA A 109 -23.35 -12.14 34.70
CA ALA A 109 -23.10 -13.29 33.82
C ALA A 109 -23.55 -13.03 32.37
N VAL A 110 -24.75 -12.47 32.18
CA VAL A 110 -25.28 -12.14 30.84
C VAL A 110 -24.42 -11.07 30.18
N THR A 111 -24.00 -10.06 30.95
CA THR A 111 -23.19 -8.96 30.43
C THR A 111 -21.79 -9.43 30.03
N LEU A 112 -21.12 -10.19 30.90
CA LEU A 112 -19.80 -10.75 30.62
C LEU A 112 -19.85 -11.74 29.44
N GLY A 113 -20.93 -12.55 29.36
CA GLY A 113 -21.18 -13.43 28.23
C GLY A 113 -21.32 -12.67 26.91
N GLY A 114 -22.08 -11.56 26.90
CA GLY A 114 -22.22 -10.69 25.74
C GLY A 114 -20.90 -10.04 25.31
N ILE A 115 -20.09 -9.56 26.25
CA ILE A 115 -18.77 -8.98 25.96
C ILE A 115 -17.84 -10.05 25.37
N ALA A 116 -17.77 -11.24 25.98
CA ALA A 116 -16.94 -12.34 25.49
C ALA A 116 -17.36 -12.78 24.08
N LEU A 117 -18.67 -12.87 23.80
CA LEU A 117 -19.20 -13.15 22.48
C LEU A 117 -18.81 -12.07 21.46
N GLY A 118 -18.95 -10.80 21.83
CA GLY A 118 -18.56 -9.67 20.97
C GLY A 118 -17.07 -9.69 20.61
N ILE A 119 -16.20 -9.97 21.58
CA ILE A 119 -14.75 -10.15 21.34
C ILE A 119 -14.50 -11.37 20.45
N GLY A 120 -15.17 -12.50 20.71
CA GLY A 120 -15.05 -13.72 19.91
C GLY A 120 -15.43 -13.49 18.45
N LEU A 121 -16.57 -12.84 18.20
CA LEU A 121 -17.02 -12.49 16.85
C LEU A 121 -16.07 -11.50 16.16
N TYR A 122 -15.54 -10.52 16.88
CA TYR A 122 -14.57 -9.57 16.33
C TYR A 122 -13.27 -10.28 15.90
N LEU A 123 -12.73 -11.16 16.75
CA LEU A 123 -11.52 -11.92 16.45
C LEU A 123 -11.75 -12.91 15.30
N TYR A 124 -12.88 -13.61 15.29
CA TYR A 124 -13.28 -14.50 14.21
C TYR A 124 -13.35 -13.75 12.88
N ARG A 125 -14.06 -12.62 12.85
CA ARG A 125 -14.18 -11.75 11.68
C ARG A 125 -12.80 -11.32 11.16
N ASN A 126 -11.94 -10.85 12.05
CA ASN A 126 -10.62 -10.37 11.67
C ASN A 126 -9.72 -11.50 11.14
N ALA A 127 -9.74 -12.67 11.79
CA ALA A 127 -8.98 -13.84 11.37
C ALA A 127 -9.46 -14.36 10.00
N HIS A 128 -10.77 -14.47 9.82
CA HIS A 128 -11.37 -14.92 8.56
C HIS A 128 -11.07 -13.96 7.41
N ASN A 129 -11.28 -12.66 7.59
CA ASN A 129 -11.01 -11.66 6.55
C ASN A 129 -9.51 -11.61 6.20
N LYS A 130 -8.63 -11.70 7.21
CA LYS A 130 -7.18 -11.77 6.98
C LYS A 130 -6.78 -13.03 6.21
N SER A 131 -7.37 -14.18 6.53
CA SER A 131 -7.09 -15.44 5.83
C SER A 131 -7.55 -15.40 4.38
N LYS A 132 -8.75 -14.89 4.10
CA LYS A 132 -9.26 -14.74 2.73
C LYS A 132 -8.41 -13.78 1.91
N PHE A 133 -8.04 -12.64 2.50
CA PHE A 133 -7.17 -11.67 1.84
C PHE A 133 -5.78 -12.27 1.56
N ALA A 134 -5.17 -12.92 2.55
CA ALA A 134 -3.86 -13.55 2.40
C ALA A 134 -3.86 -14.63 1.31
N ALA A 135 -4.91 -15.47 1.25
CA ALA A 135 -5.02 -16.51 0.23
C ALA A 135 -5.05 -15.97 -1.21
N LEU A 136 -5.56 -14.74 -1.42
CA LEU A 136 -5.52 -14.07 -2.72
C LEU A 136 -4.23 -13.27 -2.95
N GLN A 137 -3.62 -12.76 -1.88
CA GLN A 137 -2.40 -11.97 -1.97
C GLN A 137 -1.15 -12.84 -2.19
N GLU A 138 -1.08 -13.98 -1.50
CA GLU A 138 0.10 -14.86 -1.43
C GLU A 138 0.65 -15.25 -2.80
N PRO A 139 -0.17 -15.64 -3.81
CA PRO A 139 0.34 -15.90 -5.16
C PRO A 139 1.10 -14.70 -5.76
N PHE A 140 0.61 -13.48 -5.57
CA PHE A 140 1.29 -12.27 -6.08
C PHE A 140 2.56 -11.93 -5.31
N THR A 141 2.67 -12.34 -4.04
CA THR A 141 3.88 -12.16 -3.25
C THR A 141 4.94 -13.19 -3.64
N GLU A 142 4.55 -14.45 -3.84
CA GLU A 142 5.44 -15.54 -4.22
C GLU A 142 5.93 -15.41 -5.68
N ASP A 143 5.03 -15.02 -6.59
CA ASP A 143 5.34 -14.83 -8.02
C ASP A 143 5.94 -13.44 -8.32
N ALA A 144 6.20 -12.62 -7.30
CA ALA A 144 6.78 -11.29 -7.47
C ALA A 144 8.18 -11.38 -8.10
N VAL A 145 8.26 -11.05 -9.38
CA VAL A 145 9.51 -11.14 -10.15
C VAL A 145 10.55 -10.12 -9.71
N ILE A 146 10.14 -9.00 -9.14
CA ILE A 146 11.05 -7.98 -8.61
C ILE A 146 10.58 -7.55 -7.22
N SER A 147 11.50 -7.59 -6.26
CA SER A 147 11.24 -7.07 -4.93
C SER A 147 11.35 -5.54 -4.89
N PRO A 148 10.69 -4.85 -3.93
CA PRO A 148 10.80 -3.40 -3.79
C PRO A 148 12.25 -2.92 -3.61
N TYR A 149 13.09 -3.71 -2.94
CA TYR A 149 14.50 -3.40 -2.75
C TYR A 149 15.31 -3.50 -4.06
N GLU A 150 15.09 -4.54 -4.86
CA GLU A 150 15.74 -4.69 -6.18
C GLU A 150 15.32 -3.56 -7.13
N ALA A 151 14.04 -3.17 -7.11
CA ALA A 151 13.57 -2.02 -7.88
C ALA A 151 14.22 -0.70 -7.43
N TRP A 152 14.44 -0.51 -6.12
CA TRP A 152 15.19 0.63 -5.60
C TRP A 152 16.68 0.58 -5.99
N GLU A 153 17.30 -0.60 -5.95
CA GLU A 153 18.69 -0.80 -6.37
C GLU A 153 18.86 -0.44 -7.85
N LEU A 154 17.93 -0.88 -8.70
CA LEU A 154 17.92 -0.55 -10.12
C LEU A 154 17.84 0.96 -10.36
N ARG A 155 16.98 1.69 -9.65
CA ARG A 155 16.86 3.16 -9.80
C ARG A 155 18.07 3.92 -9.29
N SER A 156 18.57 3.53 -8.12
CA SER A 156 19.63 4.27 -7.43
C SER A 156 20.99 4.18 -8.14
N LYS A 157 21.24 3.07 -8.84
CA LYS A 157 22.50 2.77 -9.53
C LYS A 157 22.56 3.26 -10.98
N ASN A 158 21.44 3.65 -11.56
CA ASN A 158 21.36 4.13 -12.94
C ASN A 158 21.23 5.65 -13.01
N ASN A 159 21.60 6.26 -14.13
CA ASN A 159 21.51 7.71 -14.35
C ASN A 159 20.44 8.09 -15.39
N LEU A 160 19.52 7.16 -15.70
CA LEU A 160 18.40 7.41 -16.59
C LEU A 160 17.43 8.39 -15.93
N THR A 161 17.35 9.63 -16.43
CA THR A 161 16.45 10.68 -15.92
C THR A 161 15.13 10.71 -16.68
N GLU A 162 14.13 11.42 -16.16
CA GLU A 162 12.86 11.66 -16.86
C GLU A 162 13.07 12.26 -18.26
N ALA A 163 13.88 13.31 -18.38
CA ALA A 163 14.11 13.99 -19.66
C ALA A 163 14.69 13.03 -20.71
N THR A 164 15.71 12.25 -20.34
CA THR A 164 16.27 11.22 -21.22
C THR A 164 15.26 10.15 -21.59
N PHE A 165 14.46 9.69 -20.61
CA PHE A 165 13.45 8.66 -20.84
C PHE A 165 12.34 9.15 -21.79
N THR A 166 11.91 10.41 -21.65
CA THR A 166 10.92 11.03 -22.54
C THR A 166 11.42 11.09 -23.98
N LEU A 167 12.66 11.53 -24.19
CA LEU A 167 13.28 11.53 -25.53
C LEU A 167 13.39 10.10 -26.09
N LEU A 168 13.76 9.14 -25.25
CA LEU A 168 13.81 7.73 -25.64
C LEU A 168 12.45 7.20 -26.07
N CYS A 169 11.37 7.55 -25.35
CA CYS A 169 10.01 7.17 -25.73
C CYS A 169 9.67 7.71 -27.12
N GLU A 170 9.86 9.01 -27.35
CA GLU A 170 9.55 9.66 -28.63
C GLU A 170 10.33 9.03 -29.79
N ASP A 171 11.63 8.76 -29.59
CA ASP A 171 12.47 8.09 -30.58
C ASP A 171 12.04 6.65 -30.87
N ILE A 172 11.62 5.90 -29.85
CA ILE A 172 11.09 4.53 -30.02
C ILE A 172 9.77 4.56 -30.77
N PHE A 173 8.82 5.39 -30.39
CA PHE A 173 7.53 5.47 -31.08
C PHE A 173 7.68 5.93 -32.54
N ARG A 174 8.65 6.82 -32.83
CA ARG A 174 9.00 7.20 -34.20
C ARG A 174 9.60 6.05 -35.00
N SER A 175 10.43 5.22 -34.36
CA SER A 175 11.14 4.11 -35.02
C SER A 175 10.26 2.86 -35.20
N PHE A 176 9.26 2.68 -34.33
CA PHE A 176 8.39 1.52 -34.32
C PHE A 176 6.90 1.93 -34.32
N PRO A 177 6.38 2.46 -35.45
CA PRO A 177 5.03 2.98 -35.56
C PRO A 177 3.95 1.91 -35.30
N THR A 178 4.26 0.63 -35.56
CA THR A 178 3.34 -0.50 -35.31
C THR A 178 3.16 -0.85 -33.83
N ARG A 179 3.92 -0.20 -32.92
CA ARG A 179 3.92 -0.47 -31.47
C ARG A 179 4.28 -1.87 -31.05
N LYS A 180 4.86 -2.62 -31.96
CA LYS A 180 5.30 -3.99 -31.74
C LYS A 180 6.69 -4.17 -32.30
N ALA A 181 7.57 -4.69 -31.47
CA ALA A 181 8.94 -4.98 -31.85
C ALA A 181 9.41 -6.24 -31.13
N THR A 182 10.43 -6.91 -31.67
CA THR A 182 11.07 -7.99 -30.93
C THR A 182 11.89 -7.40 -29.78
N VAL A 183 12.04 -8.15 -28.68
CA VAL A 183 12.86 -7.72 -27.53
C VAL A 183 14.29 -7.40 -27.97
N LYS A 184 14.83 -8.13 -28.96
CA LYS A 184 16.18 -7.90 -29.49
C LYS A 184 16.30 -6.56 -30.23
N GLU A 185 15.31 -6.18 -31.04
CA GLU A 185 15.30 -4.88 -31.73
C GLU A 185 15.21 -3.73 -30.72
N LEU A 186 14.35 -3.88 -29.71
CA LEU A 186 14.20 -2.90 -28.63
C LEU A 186 15.48 -2.80 -27.80
N ASP A 187 16.11 -3.91 -27.45
CA ASP A 187 17.37 -3.94 -26.70
C ASP A 187 18.50 -3.26 -27.50
N GLN A 188 18.67 -3.58 -28.78
CA GLN A 188 19.66 -2.92 -29.63
C GLN A 188 19.41 -1.42 -29.77
N PHE A 189 18.15 -1.03 -29.98
CA PHE A 189 17.77 0.37 -30.08
C PHE A 189 18.04 1.12 -28.78
N THR A 190 17.55 0.59 -27.65
CA THR A 190 17.72 1.21 -26.34
C THR A 190 19.16 1.22 -25.89
N ALA A 191 19.96 0.18 -26.14
CA ALA A 191 21.39 0.16 -25.85
C ALA A 191 22.12 1.30 -26.57
N SER A 192 21.80 1.57 -27.85
CA SER A 192 22.42 2.66 -28.60
C SER A 192 22.12 4.03 -27.98
N LYS A 193 20.89 4.27 -27.55
CA LYS A 193 20.45 5.53 -26.94
C LYS A 193 20.91 5.67 -25.49
N LEU A 194 20.94 4.58 -24.75
CA LEU A 194 21.37 4.55 -23.36
C LEU A 194 22.89 4.67 -23.24
N ALA A 195 23.68 4.29 -24.25
CA ALA A 195 25.13 4.45 -24.21
C ALA A 195 25.58 5.91 -23.98
N GLU A 196 24.78 6.89 -24.42
CA GLU A 196 25.06 8.32 -24.22
C GLU A 196 24.91 8.75 -22.76
N VAL A 197 24.00 8.13 -22.01
CA VAL A 197 23.63 8.53 -20.63
C VAL A 197 24.16 7.56 -19.57
N CYS A 198 24.27 6.29 -19.95
CA CYS A 198 24.75 5.17 -19.17
C CYS A 198 25.87 4.48 -19.98
N PRO A 199 27.11 5.03 -19.99
CA PRO A 199 28.20 4.53 -20.85
C PRO A 199 28.61 3.10 -20.53
N ASN A 200 28.40 2.64 -19.30
CA ASN A 200 28.67 1.27 -18.86
C ASN A 200 27.42 0.37 -18.95
N GLY A 201 26.38 0.82 -19.65
CA GLY A 201 25.07 0.19 -19.68
C GLY A 201 24.28 0.40 -18.38
N LEU A 202 23.07 -0.18 -18.34
CA LEU A 202 22.25 -0.17 -17.14
C LEU A 202 22.86 -1.09 -16.07
N GLN A 203 23.22 -0.52 -14.93
CA GLN A 203 23.61 -1.30 -13.76
C GLN A 203 22.42 -2.11 -13.28
N LYS A 204 22.68 -3.36 -12.87
CA LYS A 204 21.65 -4.29 -12.40
C LYS A 204 20.54 -4.58 -13.43
N ALA A 205 20.88 -4.53 -14.72
CA ALA A 205 19.97 -4.84 -15.83
C ALA A 205 19.26 -6.21 -15.68
N HIS A 206 19.88 -7.21 -15.04
CA HIS A 206 19.24 -8.51 -14.77
C HIS A 206 17.91 -8.41 -14.00
N HIS A 207 17.73 -7.39 -13.15
CA HIS A 207 16.43 -7.16 -12.49
C HIS A 207 15.36 -6.75 -13.51
N LEU A 208 15.73 -5.91 -14.48
CA LEU A 208 14.86 -5.51 -15.58
C LEU A 208 14.60 -6.67 -16.55
N GLU A 209 15.62 -7.46 -16.90
CA GLU A 209 15.49 -8.64 -17.77
C GLU A 209 14.46 -9.65 -17.24
N ARG A 210 14.46 -9.89 -15.92
CA ARG A 210 13.45 -10.73 -15.27
C ARG A 210 12.04 -10.19 -15.48
N VAL A 211 11.85 -8.88 -15.34
CA VAL A 211 10.55 -8.22 -15.58
C VAL A 211 10.17 -8.26 -17.06
N LEU A 212 11.11 -8.05 -17.97
CA LEU A 212 10.88 -8.14 -19.42
C LEU A 212 10.46 -9.55 -19.85
N ALA A 213 10.92 -10.60 -19.14
CA ALA A 213 10.51 -11.97 -19.40
C ALA A 213 9.01 -12.23 -19.10
N LEU A 214 8.35 -11.38 -18.31
CA LEU A 214 6.91 -11.46 -18.06
C LEU A 214 6.05 -10.91 -19.20
N ILE A 215 6.64 -10.11 -20.10
CA ILE A 215 5.88 -9.46 -21.16
C ILE A 215 5.45 -10.52 -22.18
N GLU A 216 4.14 -10.58 -22.42
CA GLU A 216 3.56 -11.49 -23.38
C GLU A 216 4.07 -11.19 -24.79
N LYS A 217 4.42 -12.26 -25.51
CA LYS A 217 4.87 -12.19 -26.90
C LYS A 217 3.74 -12.66 -27.79
N ASP A 218 3.52 -11.95 -28.89
CA ASP A 218 2.57 -12.40 -29.90
C ASP A 218 3.09 -13.62 -30.67
N ALA A 219 2.26 -14.16 -31.56
CA ALA A 219 2.63 -15.31 -32.39
C ALA A 219 3.88 -15.07 -33.28
N SER A 220 4.24 -13.80 -33.52
CA SER A 220 5.44 -13.40 -34.25
C SER A 220 6.67 -13.18 -33.35
N GLY A 221 6.53 -13.39 -32.04
CA GLY A 221 7.59 -13.16 -31.06
C GLY A 221 7.82 -11.68 -30.72
N LYS A 222 6.92 -10.78 -31.13
CA LYS A 222 6.97 -9.35 -30.83
C LYS A 222 6.26 -9.03 -29.51
N VAL A 223 6.72 -7.99 -28.84
CA VAL A 223 6.17 -7.48 -27.58
C VAL A 223 5.54 -6.10 -27.80
N ASP A 224 4.56 -5.74 -26.96
CA ASP A 224 4.02 -4.38 -26.91
C ASP A 224 5.11 -3.42 -26.39
N ILE A 225 5.35 -2.34 -27.14
CA ILE A 225 6.31 -1.30 -26.79
C ILE A 225 5.92 -0.59 -25.50
N ASP A 226 4.62 -0.41 -25.26
CA ASP A 226 4.14 0.23 -24.04
C ASP A 226 4.53 -0.61 -22.81
N ALA A 227 4.42 -1.94 -22.92
CA ALA A 227 4.81 -2.87 -21.87
C ALA A 227 6.32 -2.82 -21.61
N PHE A 228 7.12 -2.77 -22.67
CA PHE A 228 8.58 -2.64 -22.58
C PHE A 228 8.98 -1.32 -21.91
N LEU A 229 8.39 -0.20 -22.31
CA LEU A 229 8.67 1.12 -21.75
C LEU A 229 8.24 1.23 -20.28
N VAL A 230 7.07 0.67 -19.93
CA VAL A 230 6.62 0.59 -18.54
C VAL A 230 7.59 -0.26 -17.71
N ALA A 231 8.09 -1.39 -18.23
CA ALA A 231 9.12 -2.16 -17.54
C ALA A 231 10.41 -1.33 -17.37
N LEU A 232 10.88 -0.65 -18.43
CA LEU A 232 12.08 0.19 -18.41
C LEU A 232 11.95 1.38 -17.44
N SER A 233 10.73 1.89 -17.20
CA SER A 233 10.49 2.98 -16.23
C SER A 233 10.91 2.60 -14.80
N LEU A 234 11.07 1.29 -14.50
CA LEU A 234 11.67 0.82 -13.25
C LEU A 234 13.09 1.32 -13.05
N ALA A 235 13.86 1.57 -14.12
CA ALA A 235 15.25 2.01 -14.06
C ALA A 235 15.40 3.55 -14.01
N VAL A 236 14.31 4.29 -14.16
CA VAL A 236 14.35 5.76 -14.12
C VAL A 236 14.65 6.24 -12.71
N LYS A 237 15.68 7.06 -12.61
CA LYS A 237 16.11 7.78 -11.41
C LYS A 237 15.42 9.14 -11.36
N GLY A 238 14.90 9.48 -10.18
CA GLY A 238 14.24 10.75 -9.95
C GLY A 238 13.25 10.67 -8.79
N ALA A 239 12.53 11.76 -8.56
CA ALA A 239 11.42 11.77 -7.65
C ALA A 239 10.30 10.83 -8.14
N VAL A 240 9.31 10.57 -7.28
CA VAL A 240 8.11 9.81 -7.67
C VAL A 240 7.40 10.51 -8.83
N GLU A 241 7.32 11.84 -8.77
CA GLU A 241 6.59 12.64 -9.74
C GLU A 241 7.22 12.55 -11.12
N ASP A 242 8.55 12.68 -11.21
CA ASP A 242 9.32 12.55 -12.46
C ASP A 242 9.09 11.18 -13.12
N ARG A 243 9.08 10.11 -12.31
CA ARG A 243 8.81 8.76 -12.80
C ARG A 243 7.35 8.57 -13.21
N LEU A 244 6.40 9.24 -12.55
CA LEU A 244 5.01 9.26 -12.96
C LEU A 244 4.83 10.04 -14.26
N ARG A 245 5.59 11.12 -14.49
CA ARG A 245 5.63 11.84 -15.79
C ARG A 245 6.09 10.92 -16.91
N CYS A 246 7.10 10.08 -16.66
CA CYS A 246 7.54 9.06 -17.62
C CYS A 246 6.39 8.12 -18.01
N ILE A 247 5.66 7.56 -17.03
CA ILE A 247 4.53 6.66 -17.29
C ILE A 247 3.39 7.41 -18.00
N TYR A 248 3.09 8.63 -17.55
CA TYR A 248 2.07 9.47 -18.16
C TYR A 248 2.38 9.77 -19.62
N LYS A 249 3.65 10.05 -19.95
CA LYS A 249 4.11 10.27 -21.33
C LYS A 249 3.92 9.03 -22.22
N ILE A 250 4.12 7.83 -21.70
CA ILE A 250 3.80 6.60 -22.44
C ILE A 250 2.31 6.59 -22.80
N ALA A 251 1.45 6.99 -21.85
CA ALA A 251 0.00 7.05 -22.06
C ALA A 251 -0.43 8.15 -23.04
N THR A 252 0.18 9.35 -22.98
CA THR A 252 -0.14 10.45 -23.91
C THR A 252 0.28 10.10 -25.34
N LEU A 253 1.48 9.53 -25.49
CA LEU A 253 1.93 9.00 -26.78
C LEU A 253 1.00 7.88 -27.23
N ALA A 254 0.56 7.02 -26.30
CA ALA A 254 -0.39 5.94 -26.59
C ALA A 254 -1.67 6.45 -27.28
N ASP A 255 -2.29 7.47 -26.72
CA ASP A 255 -3.51 8.09 -27.26
C ASP A 255 -3.27 8.83 -28.58
N ALA A 256 -2.16 9.57 -28.71
CA ALA A 256 -1.86 10.35 -29.91
C ALA A 256 -1.80 9.49 -31.19
N SER A 257 -1.35 8.24 -31.07
CA SER A 257 -1.32 7.29 -32.19
C SER A 257 -2.70 6.81 -32.62
N LEU A 258 -3.66 6.72 -31.70
CA LEU A 258 -5.03 6.30 -32.04
C LEU A 258 -5.78 7.41 -32.81
N VAL A 259 -5.41 8.67 -32.57
CA VAL A 259 -5.99 9.82 -33.24
C VAL A 259 -5.45 9.95 -34.67
N THR A 260 -4.17 9.67 -34.89
CA THR A 260 -3.53 9.79 -36.21
C THR A 260 -4.01 8.76 -37.23
N ASP A 261 -4.40 7.55 -36.79
CA ASP A 261 -5.02 6.55 -37.68
C ASP A 261 -6.43 6.94 -38.16
N ASN A 262 -7.09 7.90 -37.48
CA ASN A 262 -8.45 8.36 -37.79
C ASN A 262 -8.50 9.71 -38.51
N ILE A 263 -7.37 10.44 -38.60
CA ILE A 263 -7.28 11.78 -39.19
C ILE A 263 -6.26 11.78 -40.32
N SER A 264 -6.40 10.87 -41.27
CA SER A 264 -5.87 11.06 -42.61
C SER A 264 -6.87 11.89 -43.43
N GLU A 265 -7.10 13.15 -43.03
CA GLU A 265 -7.75 14.24 -43.82
C GLU A 265 -8.14 15.43 -42.89
N ARG A 266 -7.16 16.13 -42.31
CA ARG A 266 -7.40 17.54 -41.93
C ARG A 266 -6.10 18.32 -41.83
N SER A 267 -5.82 19.04 -42.90
CA SER A 267 -4.88 20.15 -42.94
C SER A 267 -5.40 21.31 -42.08
N SER A 268 -4.63 21.73 -41.09
CA SER A 268 -4.68 23.10 -40.60
C SER A 268 -3.36 23.45 -39.95
N GLU A 269 -2.62 24.32 -40.64
CA GLU A 269 -1.56 25.15 -40.12
C GLU A 269 -2.21 26.14 -39.15
N ASP A 270 -2.10 25.91 -37.84
CA ASP A 270 -2.34 26.91 -36.80
C ASP A 270 -1.55 26.48 -35.54
N ASP A 271 -1.07 27.47 -34.79
CA ASP A 271 0.00 27.47 -33.78
C ASP A 271 0.24 26.22 -32.89
N PRO A 272 1.50 25.94 -32.47
CA PRO A 272 1.82 24.90 -31.50
C PRO A 272 1.50 25.40 -30.08
N GLU A 273 0.22 25.66 -29.80
CA GLU A 273 -0.24 25.76 -28.42
C GLU A 273 -0.06 24.39 -27.77
N GLU A 274 0.57 24.40 -26.59
CA GLU A 274 0.75 23.26 -25.69
C GLU A 274 -0.51 22.39 -25.71
N MET A 275 -0.51 21.33 -26.52
CA MET A 275 -1.59 20.36 -26.57
C MET A 275 -1.65 19.79 -25.16
N SER A 276 -2.60 20.27 -24.36
CA SER A 276 -2.69 19.95 -22.95
C SER A 276 -2.62 18.43 -22.86
N ASP A 277 -1.52 17.92 -22.30
CA ASP A 277 -1.26 16.49 -22.20
C ASP A 277 -2.37 15.91 -21.34
N ILE A 278 -3.44 15.45 -21.97
CA ILE A 278 -4.62 14.84 -21.35
C ILE A 278 -4.68 13.42 -21.88
N VAL A 279 -4.84 12.47 -20.98
CA VAL A 279 -4.85 11.04 -21.30
C VAL A 279 -6.27 10.48 -21.16
N SER A 280 -6.68 9.64 -22.09
CA SER A 280 -7.95 8.92 -22.03
C SER A 280 -7.98 7.95 -20.85
N ARG A 281 -9.17 7.74 -20.29
CA ARG A 281 -9.36 6.77 -19.21
C ARG A 281 -8.91 5.36 -19.62
N SER A 282 -9.18 4.94 -20.86
CA SER A 282 -8.75 3.64 -21.39
C SER A 282 -7.23 3.49 -21.43
N SER A 283 -6.50 4.54 -21.78
CA SER A 283 -5.03 4.51 -21.75
C SER A 283 -4.49 4.46 -20.32
N VAL A 284 -5.11 5.15 -19.36
CA VAL A 284 -4.76 4.99 -17.93
C VAL A 284 -5.03 3.57 -17.44
N GLU A 285 -6.15 2.95 -17.84
CA GLU A 285 -6.45 1.55 -17.52
C GLU A 285 -5.45 0.58 -18.15
N LYS A 286 -5.04 0.80 -19.41
CA LYS A 286 -3.99 0.03 -20.08
C LYS A 286 -2.67 0.09 -19.30
N ILE A 287 -2.22 1.31 -18.98
CA ILE A 287 -1.01 1.53 -18.19
C ILE A 287 -1.07 0.84 -16.83
N LEU A 288 -2.23 0.91 -16.17
CA LEU A 288 -2.41 0.26 -14.89
C LEU A 288 -2.30 -1.27 -15.00
N GLY A 289 -2.83 -1.85 -16.08
CA GLY A 289 -2.61 -3.26 -16.43
C GLY A 289 -1.14 -3.60 -16.62
N LEU A 290 -0.39 -2.75 -17.34
CA LEU A 290 1.05 -2.94 -17.55
C LEU A 290 1.86 -2.81 -16.24
N LEU A 291 1.45 -1.93 -15.32
CA LEU A 291 2.08 -1.80 -14.00
C LEU A 291 1.80 -3.00 -13.09
N LEU A 292 0.60 -3.58 -13.18
CA LEU A 292 0.27 -4.84 -12.50
C LEU A 292 1.12 -5.99 -13.05
N LEU A 293 1.23 -6.11 -14.39
CA LEU A 293 2.04 -7.10 -15.08
C LEU A 293 3.52 -7.01 -14.70
N THR A 294 4.08 -5.79 -14.73
CA THR A 294 5.51 -5.53 -14.42
C THR A 294 5.82 -5.46 -12.92
N SER A 295 4.86 -5.85 -12.09
CA SER A 295 4.95 -5.89 -10.63
C SER A 295 5.35 -4.59 -9.93
N GLN A 296 4.98 -3.44 -10.52
CA GLN A 296 5.26 -2.12 -9.96
C GLN A 296 4.26 -1.68 -8.89
N ILE A 297 3.12 -2.38 -8.79
CA ILE A 297 2.11 -2.19 -7.76
C ILE A 297 2.29 -3.26 -6.67
N PRO A 298 2.37 -2.89 -5.38
CA PRO A 298 2.50 -3.83 -4.27
C PRO A 298 1.40 -4.89 -4.25
N SER A 299 1.73 -6.11 -3.86
CA SER A 299 0.79 -7.25 -3.83
C SER A 299 -0.47 -6.95 -2.98
N GLU A 300 -0.34 -6.21 -1.88
CA GLU A 300 -1.47 -5.82 -1.02
C GLU A 300 -2.53 -4.98 -1.76
N LYS A 301 -2.13 -4.31 -2.84
CA LYS A 301 -2.98 -3.39 -3.61
C LYS A 301 -3.65 -4.08 -4.79
N ARG A 302 -3.21 -5.30 -5.13
CA ARG A 302 -3.78 -6.11 -6.21
C ARG A 302 -5.02 -6.90 -5.77
N VAL A 303 -5.46 -6.74 -4.53
CA VAL A 303 -6.65 -7.40 -3.99
C VAL A 303 -7.62 -6.32 -3.51
N VAL A 304 -8.80 -6.29 -4.11
CA VAL A 304 -9.88 -5.34 -3.81
C VAL A 304 -11.05 -6.04 -3.12
N GLN A 305 -11.87 -5.27 -2.42
CA GLN A 305 -13.10 -5.77 -1.82
C GLN A 305 -14.22 -5.72 -2.87
N LYS A 306 -14.79 -6.88 -3.22
CA LYS A 306 -15.77 -7.03 -4.30
C LYS A 306 -17.06 -6.25 -4.05
N ASP A 307 -17.61 -6.40 -2.84
CA ASP A 307 -18.86 -5.77 -2.44
C ASP A 307 -18.74 -5.15 -1.04
N GLN A 308 -19.23 -3.91 -0.90
CA GLN A 308 -19.33 -3.25 0.40
C GLN A 308 -20.62 -3.62 1.17
N ALA A 309 -21.51 -4.42 0.57
CA ALA A 309 -22.79 -4.79 1.17
C ALA A 309 -22.65 -5.70 2.40
N ASN A 310 -21.68 -6.61 2.41
CA ASN A 310 -21.43 -7.50 3.55
C ASN A 310 -20.49 -6.84 4.58
N TYR A 311 -21.07 -6.17 5.59
CA TYR A 311 -20.30 -5.49 6.64
C TYR A 311 -19.57 -6.45 7.61
N PHE A 312 -20.05 -7.70 7.71
CA PHE A 312 -19.52 -8.68 8.66
C PHE A 312 -18.37 -9.50 8.05
N LEU A 313 -18.60 -10.30 7.02
CA LEU A 313 -17.54 -11.01 6.31
C LEU A 313 -17.27 -10.32 4.98
N LYS A 314 -16.02 -9.94 4.76
CA LYS A 314 -15.62 -9.26 3.53
C LYS A 314 -15.25 -10.29 2.49
N ASP A 315 -15.75 -10.10 1.28
CA ASP A 315 -15.31 -10.84 0.12
C ASP A 315 -14.29 -10.02 -0.67
N TYR A 316 -13.25 -10.70 -1.10
CA TYR A 316 -12.10 -10.12 -1.77
C TYR A 316 -11.95 -10.76 -3.14
N GLU A 317 -11.41 -10.01 -4.08
CA GLU A 317 -11.09 -10.47 -5.42
C GLU A 317 -9.80 -9.84 -5.94
N VAL A 318 -9.23 -10.45 -6.96
CA VAL A 318 -8.09 -9.88 -7.67
C VAL A 318 -8.54 -8.63 -8.41
N ALA A 319 -7.83 -7.54 -8.20
CA ALA A 319 -8.14 -6.25 -8.80
C ALA A 319 -7.86 -6.27 -10.29
N SER A 320 -8.91 -6.09 -11.10
CA SER A 320 -8.74 -5.72 -12.50
C SER A 320 -8.23 -4.28 -12.59
N PRO A 321 -7.55 -3.88 -13.68
CA PRO A 321 -7.11 -2.50 -13.87
C PRO A 321 -8.28 -1.51 -13.75
N CYS A 322 -9.42 -1.81 -14.38
CA CYS A 322 -10.61 -0.98 -14.30
C CYS A 322 -11.15 -0.87 -12.85
N ALA A 323 -11.25 -1.98 -12.13
CA ALA A 323 -11.72 -1.97 -10.73
C ALA A 323 -10.77 -1.17 -9.81
N LEU A 324 -9.47 -1.29 -10.03
CA LEU A 324 -8.46 -0.57 -9.25
C LEU A 324 -8.50 0.95 -9.52
N LEU A 325 -8.64 1.35 -10.79
CA LEU A 325 -8.80 2.76 -11.17
C LEU A 325 -10.10 3.33 -10.61
N GLN A 326 -11.21 2.62 -10.72
CA GLN A 326 -12.50 3.04 -10.20
C GLN A 326 -12.47 3.20 -8.67
N ALA A 327 -11.82 2.27 -7.96
CA ALA A 327 -11.64 2.38 -6.51
C ALA A 327 -10.82 3.62 -6.14
N ALA A 328 -9.75 3.92 -6.87
CA ALA A 328 -8.93 5.11 -6.65
C ALA A 328 -9.70 6.42 -6.90
N ILE A 329 -10.51 6.47 -7.96
CA ILE A 329 -11.37 7.63 -8.27
C ILE A 329 -12.38 7.85 -7.14
N GLN A 330 -13.11 6.81 -6.72
CA GLN A 330 -14.09 6.91 -5.64
C GLN A 330 -13.46 7.33 -4.30
N ALA A 331 -12.25 6.85 -3.99
CA ALA A 331 -11.54 7.23 -2.79
C ALA A 331 -11.07 8.69 -2.83
N ASN A 332 -10.64 9.17 -4.00
CA ASN A 332 -10.20 10.55 -4.20
C ASN A 332 -11.36 11.55 -4.08
N GLU A 333 -12.54 11.21 -4.61
CA GLU A 333 -13.73 12.06 -4.50
C GLU A 333 -14.20 12.21 -3.07
N LYS A 334 -14.19 11.12 -2.27
CA LYS A 334 -14.48 11.16 -0.84
C LYS A 334 -13.55 12.08 -0.03
N GLN A 335 -12.37 12.41 -0.57
CA GLN A 335 -11.40 13.29 0.08
C GLN A 335 -11.47 14.74 -0.39
N ASN A 336 -11.93 14.99 -1.63
CA ASN A 336 -11.82 16.30 -2.28
C ASN A 336 -13.18 16.97 -2.58
N ASP A 337 -14.31 16.35 -2.20
CA ASP A 337 -15.68 16.85 -2.43
C ASP A 337 -15.96 17.29 -3.89
N ASN A 338 -15.24 16.72 -4.86
CA ASN A 338 -15.32 17.09 -6.26
C ASN A 338 -15.61 15.86 -7.14
N PRO A 339 -16.87 15.67 -7.60
CA PRO A 339 -17.28 14.50 -8.38
C PRO A 339 -16.85 14.53 -9.86
N ARG A 340 -15.89 15.39 -10.23
CA ARG A 340 -15.50 15.59 -11.63
C ARG A 340 -14.89 14.34 -12.28
N LEU A 341 -14.23 13.47 -11.51
CA LEU A 341 -13.44 12.36 -12.03
C LEU A 341 -14.26 11.13 -12.43
N GLN A 342 -15.43 10.89 -11.82
CA GLN A 342 -16.29 9.77 -12.22
C GLN A 342 -16.76 9.85 -13.68
N SER A 343 -17.09 11.06 -14.13
CA SER A 343 -17.61 11.34 -15.47
C SER A 343 -16.52 11.78 -16.46
N ALA A 344 -15.28 11.94 -16.00
CA ALA A 344 -14.19 12.37 -16.86
C ALA A 344 -13.73 11.21 -17.76
N GLU A 345 -13.86 11.40 -19.06
CA GLU A 345 -13.27 10.50 -20.07
C GLU A 345 -11.76 10.72 -20.20
N SER A 346 -11.27 11.82 -19.64
CA SER A 346 -9.94 12.36 -19.85
C SER A 346 -9.32 12.79 -18.51
N ILE A 347 -8.07 12.42 -18.25
CA ILE A 347 -7.39 12.58 -16.96
C ILE A 347 -6.13 13.44 -17.16
N SER A 348 -5.97 14.50 -16.35
CA SER A 348 -4.76 15.34 -16.38
C SER A 348 -3.58 14.69 -15.65
N PHE A 349 -2.36 15.20 -15.82
CA PHE A 349 -1.19 14.70 -15.09
C PHE A 349 -1.35 14.82 -13.57
N GLU A 350 -1.90 15.92 -13.06
CA GLU A 350 -2.10 16.15 -11.63
C GLU A 350 -3.09 15.14 -11.04
N GLU A 351 -4.15 14.81 -11.80
CA GLU A 351 -5.14 13.80 -11.42
C GLU A 351 -4.53 12.40 -11.46
N PHE A 352 -3.85 12.05 -12.55
CA PHE A 352 -3.11 10.81 -12.72
C PHE A 352 -2.12 10.59 -11.56
N SER A 353 -1.28 11.59 -11.30
CA SER A 353 -0.25 11.55 -10.26
C SER A 353 -0.84 11.41 -8.86
N ARG A 354 -2.01 12.02 -8.60
CA ARG A 354 -2.71 11.89 -7.33
C ARG A 354 -3.30 10.49 -7.14
N LEU A 355 -3.95 9.95 -8.17
CA LEU A 355 -4.54 8.60 -8.13
C LEU A 355 -3.46 7.53 -7.91
N PHE A 356 -2.34 7.62 -8.63
CA PHE A 356 -1.28 6.61 -8.62
C PHE A 356 -0.44 6.62 -7.32
N ARG A 357 -0.28 7.80 -6.70
CA ARG A 357 0.30 7.95 -5.34
C ARG A 357 -0.69 7.61 -4.22
N GLY A 358 -1.98 7.54 -4.55
CA GLY A 358 -3.07 7.30 -3.62
C GLY A 358 -2.97 5.95 -2.91
N LYS A 359 -3.78 5.77 -1.86
CA LYS A 359 -3.77 4.57 -1.03
C LYS A 359 -4.22 3.33 -1.80
N ASP A 360 -5.07 3.47 -2.81
CA ASP A 360 -5.69 2.35 -3.51
C ASP A 360 -4.76 1.74 -4.56
N ILE A 361 -4.12 2.55 -5.41
CA ILE A 361 -3.13 2.08 -6.39
C ILE A 361 -1.74 1.94 -5.76
N CYS A 362 -1.22 3.02 -5.15
CA CYS A 362 0.06 3.06 -4.45
C CYS A 362 1.24 2.49 -5.26
N VAL A 363 1.47 3.04 -6.45
CA VAL A 363 2.59 2.63 -7.31
C VAL A 363 3.91 2.74 -6.54
N TRP A 364 4.76 1.72 -6.67
CA TRP A 364 6.05 1.57 -5.97
C TRP A 364 6.00 1.62 -4.44
N GLY A 365 4.81 1.53 -3.84
CA GLY A 365 4.67 1.57 -2.38
C GLY A 365 4.79 2.96 -1.75
N GLU A 366 4.67 4.04 -2.52
CA GLU A 366 4.86 5.41 -2.04
C GLU A 366 3.86 5.82 -0.93
N CYS A 367 2.69 5.18 -0.89
CA CYS A 367 1.70 5.36 0.18
C CYS A 367 2.13 4.79 1.55
N PHE A 368 3.23 4.01 1.62
CA PHE A 368 3.73 3.43 2.88
C PHE A 368 4.69 4.35 3.66
N SER A 369 4.89 5.59 3.19
CA SER A 369 5.82 6.60 3.73
C SER A 369 5.71 6.89 5.24
N SER A 370 4.61 6.52 5.91
CA SER A 370 4.44 6.65 7.37
C SER A 370 4.76 5.40 8.19
N THR A 371 4.97 4.23 7.57
CA THR A 371 5.23 2.97 8.28
C THR A 371 6.55 2.35 7.82
N LYS A 372 7.65 2.75 8.47
CA LYS A 372 9.02 2.19 8.34
C LYS A 372 9.14 0.65 8.52
N LYS A 373 8.03 -0.08 8.63
CA LYS A 373 7.96 -1.48 9.04
C LYS A 373 7.54 -2.49 7.95
N LYS A 374 7.28 -2.06 6.70
CA LYS A 374 6.60 -2.93 5.72
C LYS A 374 7.18 -3.00 4.30
N MET A 375 8.47 -2.73 4.10
CA MET A 375 9.17 -3.33 2.96
C MET A 375 9.84 -4.61 3.44
N LYS A 376 9.03 -5.65 3.67
CA LYS A 376 9.52 -7.02 3.75
C LYS A 376 9.11 -7.68 2.45
N ASN A 377 10.09 -8.32 1.80
CA ASN A 377 9.88 -9.20 0.67
C ASN A 377 8.84 -10.27 1.02
#